data_AF-A0A833A2Y3-F1
#
_entry.id   AF-A0A833A2Y3-F1
#
_cell.length_a   1.000
_cell.length_b   1.000
_cell.length_c   1.000
_cell.angle_alpha   90.00
_cell.angle_beta   90.00
_cell.angle_gamma   90.00
#
_symmetry.space_group_name_H-M   'P 1'
#
loop_
_entity.id
_entity.type
_entity.pdbx_description
1 polymer ?
#
loop_
_entity_poly.entity_id
_entity_poly.type
_entity_poly.pdbx_seq_one_letter_code
_entity_poly.pdbx_strand_id
1 'polypeptide(L)' 'WAGQTDEDELGITYDKLDTILKGLEMGYKPEEISKIYKVKEEDVRRVIQLIESSKHKREMPPIAKVRDVFKNI' A
#
# COMPACT_ATOMS: atom_id res chain seq x y z
N TRP A 1 -4.79 -22.63 -1.03
CA TRP A 1 -5.47 -23.85 -0.50
C TRP A 1 -6.94 -23.79 -0.88
N ALA A 2 -7.64 -24.92 -0.99
CA ALA A 2 -9.05 -24.91 -1.39
C ALA A 2 -9.90 -24.04 -0.44
N GLY A 3 -10.67 -23.10 -0.99
CA GLY A 3 -11.50 -22.15 -0.23
C GLY A 3 -10.83 -20.82 0.13
N GLN A 4 -9.60 -20.58 -0.32
CA GLN A 4 -8.89 -19.31 -0.15
C GLN A 4 -9.36 -18.28 -1.20
N THR A 5 -9.67 -17.06 -0.76
CA THR A 5 -9.92 -15.93 -1.65
C THR A 5 -8.97 -14.78 -1.30
N ASP A 6 -8.51 -14.07 -2.32
CA ASP A 6 -7.64 -12.91 -2.14
C ASP A 6 -8.33 -11.82 -1.30
N GLU A 7 -9.64 -11.61 -1.45
CA GLU A 7 -10.40 -10.63 -0.67
C GLU A 7 -10.47 -11.00 0.82
N ASP A 8 -10.63 -12.29 1.15
CA ASP A 8 -10.60 -12.76 2.54
C ASP A 8 -9.22 -12.60 3.16
N GLU A 9 -8.15 -12.89 2.41
CA GLU A 9 -6.78 -12.66 2.86
C GLU A 9 -6.45 -11.18 3.03
N LEU A 10 -6.88 -10.37 2.05
CA LEU A 10 -6.72 -8.92 2.08
C LEU A 10 -7.68 -8.30 3.09
N GLY A 11 -8.69 -9.00 3.59
CA GLY A 11 -9.71 -8.48 4.51
C GLY A 11 -10.41 -7.22 4.00
N ILE A 12 -10.52 -7.06 2.67
CA ILE A 12 -11.13 -5.93 2.00
C ILE A 12 -11.58 -6.37 0.60
N THR A 13 -12.78 -5.96 0.19
CA THR A 13 -13.27 -6.21 -1.16
C THR A 13 -12.49 -5.36 -2.18
N TYR A 14 -12.31 -5.87 -3.39
CA TYR A 14 -11.66 -5.14 -4.48
C TYR A 14 -12.31 -3.80 -4.79
N ASP A 15 -13.65 -3.72 -4.83
CA ASP A 15 -14.36 -2.46 -5.09
C ASP A 15 -13.97 -1.34 -4.10
N LYS A 16 -13.86 -1.72 -2.82
CA LYS A 16 -13.49 -0.82 -1.74
C LYS A 16 -12.01 -0.48 -1.79
N LEU A 17 -11.16 -1.46 -2.07
CA LEU A 17 -9.72 -1.26 -2.27
C LEU A 17 -9.45 -0.28 -3.42
N ASP A 18 -10.06 -0.50 -4.58
CA ASP A 18 -9.89 0.33 -5.78
C ASP A 18 -10.38 1.76 -5.54
N THR A 19 -11.48 1.94 -4.80
CA THR A 19 -11.97 3.26 -4.40
C THR A 19 -10.94 4.00 -3.56
N ILE A 20 -10.32 3.32 -2.59
CA ILE A 20 -9.26 3.91 -1.75
C ILE A 20 -8.03 4.25 -2.59
N LEU A 21 -7.56 3.32 -3.42
CA LEU A 21 -6.39 3.51 -4.28
C LEU A 21 -6.56 4.70 -5.22
N LYS A 22 -7.75 4.83 -5.84
CA LYS A 22 -8.10 5.98 -6.68
C LYS A 22 -8.04 7.31 -5.92
N GLY A 23 -8.55 7.34 -4.68
CA GLY A 23 -8.47 8.54 -3.84
C GLY A 23 -7.03 8.93 -3.51
N LEU A 24 -6.18 7.95 -3.22
CA LEU A 24 -4.75 8.17 -2.97
C LEU A 24 -4.03 8.68 -4.22
N GLU A 25 -4.33 8.12 -5.41
CA GLU A 25 -3.77 8.55 -6.69
C GLU A 25 -4.16 10.00 -7.03
N MET A 26 -5.37 10.43 -6.65
CA MET A 26 -5.83 11.82 -6.77
C MET A 26 -5.18 12.77 -5.75
N GLY A 27 -4.36 12.26 -4.84
CA GLY A 27 -3.63 13.05 -3.84
C GLY A 27 -4.46 13.43 -2.61
N TYR A 28 -5.62 12.81 -2.39
CA TYR A 28 -6.43 13.06 -1.19
C TYR A 28 -5.77 12.50 0.07
N LYS A 29 -5.96 13.20 1.18
CA LYS A 29 -5.56 12.72 2.50
C LYS A 29 -6.49 11.62 2.98
N PRO A 30 -6.05 10.74 3.91
CA PRO A 30 -6.88 9.64 4.40
C PRO A 30 -8.25 10.06 4.93
N GLU A 31 -8.30 11.20 5.63
CA GLU A 31 -9.53 11.74 6.20
C GLU A 31 -10.49 12.26 5.12
N GLU A 32 -9.97 12.73 3.98
CA GLU A 32 -10.75 13.18 2.83
C GLU A 32 -11.33 11.99 2.07
N ILE A 33 -10.53 10.94 1.84
CA ILE A 33 -10.98 9.70 1.20
C ILE A 33 -12.12 9.07 2.02
N SER A 34 -11.97 8.99 3.34
CA SER A 34 -13.01 8.47 4.22
C SER A 34 -14.31 9.27 4.12
N LYS A 35 -14.22 10.61 4.08
CA LYS A 35 -15.39 11.49 3.97
C LYS A 35 -16.08 11.42 2.60
N ILE A 36 -15.31 11.47 1.51
CA ILE A 36 -15.83 11.52 0.13
C ILE A 36 -16.46 10.19 -0.26
N TYR A 37 -15.74 9.09 -0.02
CA TYR A 37 -16.13 7.76 -0.49
C TYR A 37 -16.86 6.93 0.57
N LYS A 38 -17.09 7.49 1.76
CA LYS A 38 -17.78 6.83 2.89
C LYS A 38 -17.17 5.48 3.28
N VAL A 39 -15.87 5.34 3.08
CA VAL A 39 -15.07 4.20 3.57
C VAL A 39 -14.56 4.53 4.97
N LYS A 40 -14.30 3.52 5.79
CA LYS A 40 -13.75 3.78 7.12
C LYS A 40 -12.29 4.22 6.99
N GLU A 41 -11.89 5.18 7.81
CA GLU A 41 -10.50 5.67 7.83
C GLU A 41 -9.50 4.57 8.19
N GLU A 42 -9.89 3.60 9.04
CA GLU A 42 -9.07 2.43 9.38
C GLU A 42 -8.68 1.61 8.14
N ASP A 43 -9.61 1.43 7.21
CA ASP A 43 -9.34 0.71 5.96
C ASP A 43 -8.37 1.49 5.08
N VAL A 44 -8.52 2.82 5.02
CA VAL A 44 -7.60 3.68 4.25
C VAL A 44 -6.18 3.60 4.81
N ARG A 45 -6.01 3.71 6.14
CA ARG A 45 -4.71 3.60 6.80
C ARG A 45 -4.08 2.22 6.60
N ARG A 46 -4.90 1.16 6.64
CA ARG A 46 -4.46 -0.21 6.37
C ARG A 46 -3.97 -0.39 4.93
N VAL A 47 -4.68 0.15 3.95
CA VAL A 47 -4.25 0.12 2.53
C VAL A 47 -2.92 0.87 2.35
N ILE A 48 -2.75 2.03 2.97
CA ILE A 48 -1.46 2.76 2.95
C ILE A 48 -0.33 1.91 3.53
N GLN A 49 -0.56 1.22 4.65
CA GLN A 49 0.43 0.32 5.24
C GLN A 49 0.78 -0.87 4.31
N LEU A 50 -0.20 -1.42 3.59
CA LEU A 50 0.04 -2.46 2.58
C LEU A 50 0.89 -1.93 1.42
N ILE A 51 0.64 -0.71 0.95
CA ILE A 51 1.45 -0.07 -0.09
C ILE A 51 2.89 0.08 0.39
N GLU A 52 3.11 0.65 1.57
CA GLU A 52 4.46 0.91 2.10
C GLU A 52 5.24 -0.38 2.37
N SER A 53 4.62 -1.37 3.03
CA SER A 53 5.28 -2.65 3.33
C SER A 53 5.59 -3.46 2.05
N SER A 54 4.81 -3.29 1.00
CA SER A 54 5.01 -3.95 -0.30
C SER A 54 5.85 -3.15 -1.29
N LYS A 55 6.38 -1.98 -0.91
CA LYS A 55 7.13 -1.07 -1.80
C LYS A 55 8.28 -1.76 -2.52
N HIS A 56 9.01 -2.64 -1.83
CA HIS A 56 10.11 -3.44 -2.38
C HIS A 56 9.73 -4.31 -3.59
N LYS A 57 8.44 -4.65 -3.77
CA LYS A 57 7.96 -5.42 -4.93
C LYS A 57 7.86 -4.57 -6.21
N ARG A 58 7.89 -3.25 -6.06
CA ARG A 58 7.77 -2.26 -7.15
C ARG A 58 9.06 -1.46 -7.36
N GLU A 59 10.06 -1.67 -6.51
CA GLU A 59 11.37 -1.04 -6.61
C GLU A 59 12.41 -2.04 -7.10
N MET A 60 13.44 -1.53 -7.77
CA MET A 60 14.59 -2.37 -8.08
C MET A 60 15.26 -2.81 -6.77
N PRO A 61 15.77 -4.05 -6.70
CA PRO A 61 16.55 -4.50 -5.55
C PRO A 61 17.68 -3.50 -5.23
N PRO A 62 18.00 -3.28 -3.94
CA PRO A 62 19.04 -2.35 -3.55
C PRO A 62 20.38 -2.78 -4.14
N ILE A 63 21.09 -1.84 -4.79
CA ILE A 63 22.43 -2.08 -5.33
C ILE A 63 23.46 -1.56 -4.34
N ALA A 64 24.32 -2.45 -3.86
CA ALA A 64 25.49 -2.05 -3.07
C ALA A 64 26.48 -1.29 -3.97
N LYS A 65 26.57 0.04 -3.80
CA LYS A 65 27.55 0.84 -4.53
C LYS A 65 28.92 0.62 -3.93
N VAL A 66 29.87 0.22 -4.78
CA VAL A 66 31.27 -0.06 -4.39
C VAL A 66 31.89 1.09 -3.59
N ARG A 67 31.57 2.35 -3.93
CA ARG A 67 32.08 3.55 -3.24
C ARG A 67 31.58 3.70 -1.80
N ASP A 68 30.46 3.09 -1.43
CA ASP A 68 29.89 3.21 -0.09
C ASP A 68 30.48 2.16 0.88
N VAL A 69 31.05 1.08 0.34
CA VAL A 69 31.75 0.04 1.13
C VAL A 69 33.08 0.55 1.68
N PHE A 70 33.82 1.35 0.90
CA PHE A 70 35.13 1.87 1.28
C PHE A 70 35.10 3.14 2.15
N LYS A 71 33.94 3.73 2.42
CA LYS A 71 33.80 4.91 3.29
C LYS A 71 33.66 4.57 4.79
N ASN A 72 33.45 3.29 5.10
CA ASN A 72 33.27 2.79 6.47
C ASN A 72 34.49 2.00 6.99
N ILE A 73 35.63 2.12 6.30
CA ILE A 73 36.97 1.68 6.72
C ILE A 73 37.82 2.94 6.90
#